data_AF-A0A7C2WQ57-F1
#
_entry.id   AF-A0A7C2WQ57-F1
#
_cell.length_a   1.000
_cell.length_b   1.000
_cell.length_c   1.000
_cell.angle_alpha   90.00
_cell.angle_beta   90.00
_cell.angle_gamma   90.00
#
_symmetry.space_group_name_H-M   'P 1'
#
loop_
_entity.id
_entity.type
_entity.pdbx_description
1 polymer ?
#
loop_
_entity_poly.entity_id
_entity_poly.type
_entity_poly.pdbx_seq_one_letter_code
_entity_poly.pdbx_strand_id
1 'polypeptide(L)'
;MKKIILTGIVLTLMLCLLHSCAGVSQEDCGRISSDLAEAQAQIESLQTQVESLQTQIQSLQSDKEFVDEKCAEALAYAEYMDIVIYPAWKQAGITTRFEFEDKAEWLLELGHRASEMQDTKLSIYVEELEKGNEVRQTDIWNHCLDRIEGTLK
;
A
#
# COMPACT_ATOMS: atom_id res chain seq x y z
N MET A 1 -30.62 -13.45 -4.89
CA MET A 1 -30.44 -14.79 -4.29
C MET A 1 -30.66 -14.81 -2.77
N LYS A 2 -30.08 -13.90 -1.97
CA LYS A 2 -30.27 -13.86 -0.50
C LYS A 2 -31.73 -13.78 -0.02
N LYS A 3 -32.60 -13.02 -0.71
CA LYS A 3 -34.02 -12.87 -0.35
C LYS A 3 -34.85 -14.16 -0.51
N ILE A 4 -34.48 -15.04 -1.45
CA ILE A 4 -35.21 -16.30 -1.73
C ILE A 4 -34.89 -17.36 -0.67
N ILE A 5 -33.67 -17.34 -0.12
CA ILE A 5 -33.24 -18.26 0.95
C ILE A 5 -33.95 -17.91 2.26
N LEU A 6 -34.09 -16.61 2.56
CA LEU A 6 -34.75 -16.15 3.79
C LEU A 6 -36.25 -16.46 3.77
N THR A 7 -36.95 -16.25 2.65
CA THR A 7 -38.37 -16.63 2.54
C THR A 7 -38.57 -18.14 2.60
N GLY A 8 -37.66 -18.94 2.03
CA GLY A 8 -37.70 -20.41 2.13
C GLY A 8 -37.57 -20.91 3.57
N ILE A 9 -36.65 -20.35 4.35
CA ILE A 9 -36.44 -20.70 5.76
C ILE A 9 -37.66 -20.29 6.61
N VAL A 10 -38.22 -19.10 6.41
CA VAL A 10 -39.42 -18.64 7.13
C VAL A 10 -40.64 -19.51 6.80
N LEU A 11 -40.83 -19.88 5.53
CA LEU A 11 -41.95 -20.74 5.12
C LEU A 11 -41.82 -22.15 5.70
N THR A 12 -40.59 -22.67 5.76
CA THR A 12 -40.29 -24.00 6.33
C THR A 12 -40.44 -23.99 7.85
N LEU A 13 -40.05 -22.91 8.53
CA LEU A 13 -40.33 -22.70 9.96
C LEU A 13 -41.83 -22.60 10.25
N MET A 14 -42.60 -21.87 9.43
CA MET A 14 -44.07 -21.82 9.55
C MET A 14 -44.72 -23.20 9.33
N LEU A 15 -44.26 -23.96 8.34
CA LEU A 15 -44.76 -25.32 8.05
C LEU A 15 -44.41 -26.31 9.16
N CYS A 16 -43.22 -26.19 9.76
CA CYS A 16 -42.84 -26.95 10.95
C CYS A 16 -43.76 -26.61 12.14
N LEU A 17 -44.00 -25.33 12.40
CA LEU A 17 -44.90 -24.88 13.47
C LEU A 17 -46.35 -25.39 13.29
N LEU A 18 -46.85 -25.46 12.04
CA LEU A 18 -48.17 -26.01 11.73
C LEU A 18 -48.28 -27.53 11.95
N HIS A 19 -47.19 -28.29 11.77
CA HIS A 19 -47.19 -29.75 11.96
C HIS A 19 -46.88 -30.18 13.41
N SER A 20 -46.26 -29.32 14.24
CA SER A 20 -45.84 -29.66 15.61
C SER A 20 -46.74 -29.12 16.74
N CYS A 21 -47.85 -28.44 16.43
CA CYS A 21 -48.79 -27.91 17.44
C CYS A 21 -49.57 -28.97 18.25
N ALA A 22 -49.21 -30.25 18.18
CA ALA A 22 -49.71 -31.28 19.09
C ALA A 22 -48.97 -31.32 20.46
N GLY A 23 -47.96 -30.47 20.71
CA GLY A 23 -47.23 -30.50 21.99
C GLY A 23 -46.32 -29.31 22.33
N VAL A 24 -46.33 -28.22 21.58
CA VAL A 24 -45.56 -27.00 21.91
C VAL A 24 -46.45 -26.04 22.71
N SER A 25 -45.99 -25.63 23.90
CA SER A 25 -46.75 -24.71 24.74
C SER A 25 -46.73 -23.29 24.16
N GLN A 26 -47.76 -22.49 24.44
CA GLN A 26 -47.82 -21.09 24.00
C GLN A 26 -46.64 -20.26 24.52
N GLU A 27 -46.08 -20.63 25.69
CA GLU A 27 -44.90 -20.00 26.28
C GLU A 27 -43.63 -20.28 25.46
N ASP A 28 -43.46 -21.52 24.97
CA ASP A 28 -42.31 -21.88 24.12
C ASP A 28 -42.35 -21.12 22.79
N CYS A 29 -43.52 -20.98 22.17
CA CYS A 29 -43.70 -20.16 20.98
C CYS A 29 -43.34 -18.69 21.22
N GLY A 30 -43.71 -18.12 22.39
CA GLY A 30 -43.36 -16.76 22.78
C GLY A 30 -41.85 -16.57 22.94
N ARG A 31 -41.18 -17.51 23.61
CA ARG A 31 -39.72 -17.51 23.79
C ARG A 31 -38.97 -17.59 22.46
N ILE A 32 -39.33 -18.55 21.60
CA ILE A 32 -38.72 -18.71 20.27
C ILE A 32 -38.88 -17.43 19.44
N SER A 33 -40.03 -16.76 19.52
CA SER A 33 -40.24 -15.49 18.81
C SER A 33 -39.36 -14.36 19.34
N SER A 34 -39.12 -14.31 20.66
CA SER A 34 -38.23 -13.32 21.28
C SER A 34 -36.78 -13.58 20.88
N ASP A 35 -36.33 -14.82 21.02
CA ASP A 35 -34.98 -15.24 20.65
C ASP A 35 -34.70 -14.97 19.16
N LEU A 36 -35.70 -15.20 18.28
CA LEU A 36 -35.59 -14.89 16.85
C LEU A 36 -35.45 -13.38 16.61
N ALA A 37 -36.21 -12.55 17.31
CA ALA A 37 -36.12 -11.08 17.18
C ALA A 37 -34.77 -10.55 17.67
N GLU A 38 -34.26 -11.07 18.79
CA GLU A 38 -32.93 -10.74 19.31
C GLU A 38 -31.81 -11.16 18.34
N ALA A 39 -31.89 -12.39 17.81
CA ALA A 39 -30.95 -12.88 16.82
C ALA A 39 -30.97 -12.04 15.54
N GLN A 40 -32.15 -11.60 15.08
CA GLN A 40 -32.27 -10.69 13.93
C GLN A 40 -31.59 -9.34 14.20
N ALA A 41 -31.82 -8.73 15.36
CA ALA A 41 -31.18 -7.47 15.74
C ALA A 41 -29.65 -7.61 15.83
N GLN A 42 -29.15 -8.73 16.37
CA GLN A 42 -27.70 -9.01 16.40
C GLN A 42 -27.12 -9.18 15.00
N ILE A 43 -27.82 -9.86 14.10
CA ILE A 43 -27.40 -10.04 12.71
C ILE A 43 -27.31 -8.68 12.00
N GLU A 44 -28.30 -7.80 12.17
CA GLU A 44 -28.28 -6.45 11.59
C GLU A 44 -27.11 -5.63 12.14
N SER A 45 -26.88 -5.67 13.45
CA SER A 45 -25.74 -5.01 14.08
C SER A 45 -24.39 -5.50 13.54
N LEU A 46 -24.22 -6.82 13.41
CA LEU A 46 -23.00 -7.42 12.85
C LEU A 46 -22.82 -7.05 11.37
N GLN A 47 -23.91 -6.95 10.59
CA GLN A 47 -23.84 -6.52 9.20
C GLN A 47 -23.30 -5.09 9.09
N THR A 48 -23.81 -4.15 9.90
CA THR A 48 -23.30 -2.78 9.94
C THR A 48 -21.83 -2.73 10.35
N GLN A 49 -21.41 -3.53 11.32
CA GLN A 49 -20.00 -3.61 11.73
C GLN A 49 -19.11 -4.15 10.60
N VAL A 50 -19.55 -5.18 9.88
CA VAL A 50 -18.82 -5.74 8.74
C VAL A 50 -18.67 -4.70 7.62
N GLU A 51 -19.73 -3.97 7.29
CA GLU A 51 -19.67 -2.90 6.26
C GLU A 51 -18.70 -1.77 6.66
N SER A 52 -18.71 -1.39 7.95
CA SER A 52 -17.76 -0.40 8.48
C SER A 52 -16.31 -0.89 8.38
N LEU A 53 -16.04 -2.14 8.78
CA LEU A 53 -14.71 -2.73 8.70
C LEU A 53 -14.23 -2.87 7.24
N GLN A 54 -15.12 -3.21 6.30
CA GLN A 54 -14.79 -3.25 4.89
C GLN A 54 -14.35 -1.89 4.36
N THR A 55 -15.04 -0.82 4.77
CA THR A 55 -14.66 0.55 4.39
C THR A 55 -13.30 0.93 4.98
N GLN A 56 -13.03 0.57 6.24
CA GLN A 56 -11.73 0.82 6.87
C GLN A 56 -10.59 0.06 6.18
N ILE A 57 -10.82 -1.20 5.81
CA ILE A 57 -9.83 -2.00 5.06
C ILE A 57 -9.50 -1.35 3.72
N GLN A 58 -10.50 -0.87 2.98
CA GLN A 58 -10.27 -0.19 1.70
C GLN A 58 -9.44 1.09 1.89
N SER A 59 -9.75 1.90 2.90
CA SER A 59 -8.95 3.09 3.22
C SER A 59 -7.50 2.74 3.53
N LEU A 60 -7.27 1.74 4.39
CA LEU A 60 -5.93 1.31 4.77
C LEU A 60 -5.14 0.71 3.59
N GLN A 61 -5.82 0.07 2.64
CA GLN A 61 -5.19 -0.42 1.42
C GLN A 61 -4.70 0.74 0.55
N SER A 62 -5.51 1.77 0.35
CA SER A 62 -5.09 2.97 -0.39
C SER A 62 -3.96 3.72 0.33
N ASP A 63 -4.03 3.86 1.65
CA ASP A 63 -2.95 4.49 2.43
C ASP A 63 -1.64 3.72 2.29
N LYS A 64 -1.71 2.37 2.33
CA LYS A 64 -0.55 1.51 2.12
C LYS A 64 0.04 1.70 0.72
N GLU A 65 -0.78 1.67 -0.33
CA GLU A 65 -0.32 1.85 -1.72
C GLU A 65 0.39 3.21 -1.90
N PHE A 66 -0.17 4.27 -1.31
CA PHE A 66 0.42 5.60 -1.32
C PHE A 66 1.79 5.64 -0.60
N VAL A 67 1.91 5.01 0.57
CA VAL A 67 3.18 4.93 1.30
C VAL A 67 4.20 4.08 0.53
N ASP A 68 3.79 2.96 -0.06
CA ASP A 68 4.66 2.09 -0.85
C ASP A 68 5.24 2.86 -2.06
N GLU A 69 4.43 3.66 -2.75
CA GLU A 69 4.89 4.52 -3.86
C GLU A 69 5.91 5.56 -3.40
N LYS A 70 5.63 6.27 -2.30
CA LYS A 70 6.57 7.22 -1.68
C LYS A 70 7.88 6.57 -1.27
N CYS A 71 7.82 5.38 -0.66
CA CYS A 71 9.01 4.63 -0.28
C CYS A 71 9.83 4.20 -1.49
N ALA A 72 9.18 3.74 -2.57
CA ALA A 72 9.85 3.36 -3.80
C ALA A 72 10.56 4.55 -4.46
N GLU A 73 9.91 5.71 -4.51
CA GLU A 73 10.52 6.94 -5.02
C GLU A 73 11.74 7.36 -4.16
N ALA A 74 11.57 7.46 -2.84
CA ALA A 74 12.67 7.84 -1.95
C ALA A 74 13.86 6.87 -2.03
N LEU A 75 13.59 5.56 -2.17
CA LEU A 75 14.63 4.56 -2.35
C LEU A 75 15.41 4.76 -3.65
N ALA A 76 14.73 5.08 -4.77
CA ALA A 76 15.39 5.35 -6.04
C ALA A 76 16.39 6.51 -5.94
N TYR A 77 16.04 7.61 -5.27
CA TYR A 77 16.97 8.72 -5.03
C TYR A 77 18.10 8.35 -4.08
N ALA A 78 17.85 7.53 -3.06
CA ALA A 78 18.90 7.07 -2.15
C ALA A 78 19.92 6.17 -2.87
N GLU A 79 19.46 5.25 -3.71
CA GLU A 79 20.34 4.41 -4.54
C GLU A 79 21.11 5.24 -5.57
N TYR A 80 20.48 6.28 -6.14
CA TYR A 80 21.16 7.22 -6.99
C TYR A 80 22.31 7.93 -6.26
N MET A 81 22.11 8.35 -5.01
CA MET A 81 23.15 8.97 -4.19
C MET A 81 24.33 8.03 -3.91
N ASP A 82 24.07 6.73 -3.68
CA ASP A 82 25.13 5.73 -3.52
C ASP A 82 26.04 5.65 -4.76
N ILE A 83 25.48 5.82 -5.96
CA ILE A 83 26.24 5.87 -7.21
C ILE A 83 27.03 7.19 -7.30
N VAL A 84 26.40 8.32 -6.96
CA VAL A 84 27.04 9.65 -7.03
C VAL A 84 28.27 9.73 -6.14
N ILE A 85 28.24 9.13 -4.95
CA ILE A 85 29.35 9.19 -3.98
C ILE A 85 30.44 8.13 -4.24
N TYR A 86 30.22 7.20 -5.18
CA TYR A 86 31.16 6.12 -5.49
C TYR A 86 32.63 6.57 -5.65
N PRO A 87 32.97 7.65 -6.40
CA PRO A 87 34.36 8.06 -6.54
C PRO A 87 35.05 8.39 -5.21
N ALA A 88 34.32 9.03 -4.29
CA ALA A 88 34.82 9.37 -2.97
C ALA A 88 35.01 8.12 -2.09
N TRP A 89 34.08 7.17 -2.15
CA TRP A 89 34.21 5.90 -1.43
C TRP A 89 35.38 5.05 -1.94
N LYS A 90 35.55 4.95 -3.26
CA LYS A 90 36.67 4.26 -3.89
C LYS A 90 38.00 4.88 -3.44
N GLN A 91 38.10 6.21 -3.43
CA GLN A 91 39.28 6.93 -2.95
C GLN A 91 39.55 6.67 -1.46
N ALA A 92 38.50 6.54 -0.65
CA ALA A 92 38.61 6.24 0.78
C ALA A 92 38.86 4.75 1.09
N GLY A 93 38.86 3.86 0.09
CA GLY A 93 38.98 2.42 0.30
C GLY A 93 37.78 1.79 1.02
N ILE A 94 36.61 2.42 0.92
CA ILE A 94 35.35 1.93 1.50
C ILE A 94 34.74 0.92 0.53
N THR A 95 34.29 -0.23 1.03
CA THR A 95 33.55 -1.22 0.24
C THR A 95 32.23 -0.60 -0.23
N THR A 96 32.04 -0.56 -1.54
CA THR A 96 30.87 0.02 -2.19
C THR A 96 29.90 -1.07 -2.65
N ARG A 97 28.61 -0.73 -2.77
CA ARG A 97 27.61 -1.63 -3.36
C ARG A 97 27.85 -1.84 -4.87
N PHE A 98 28.32 -0.78 -5.52
CA PHE A 98 28.58 -0.73 -6.95
C PHE A 98 30.08 -0.70 -7.20
N GLU A 99 30.55 -1.36 -8.24
CA GLU A 99 31.92 -1.27 -8.74
C GLU A 99 31.88 -0.86 -10.21
N PHE A 100 32.60 0.21 -10.53
CA PHE A 100 32.75 0.71 -11.89
C PHE A 100 34.24 0.66 -12.28
N GLU A 101 34.51 0.14 -13.47
CA GLU A 101 35.85 -0.01 -14.03
C GLU A 101 36.52 1.36 -14.20
N ASP A 102 35.78 2.32 -14.77
CA ASP A 102 36.26 3.65 -15.04
C ASP A 102 35.21 4.75 -14.85
N LYS A 103 35.61 5.99 -15.14
CA LYS A 103 34.75 7.18 -15.02
C LYS A 103 33.61 7.18 -16.04
N ALA A 104 33.82 6.61 -17.23
CA ALA A 104 32.82 6.61 -18.29
C ALA A 104 31.67 5.65 -17.96
N GLU A 105 31.98 4.46 -17.43
CA GLU A 105 30.95 3.52 -16.96
C GLU A 105 30.12 4.10 -15.81
N TRP A 106 30.77 4.75 -14.85
CA TRP A 106 30.09 5.44 -13.74
C TRP A 106 29.14 6.56 -14.23
N LEU A 107 29.59 7.40 -15.16
CA LEU A 107 28.75 8.47 -15.73
C LEU A 107 27.60 7.91 -16.57
N LEU A 108 27.83 6.83 -17.32
CA LEU A 108 26.81 6.15 -18.10
C LEU A 108 25.70 5.61 -17.19
N GLU A 109 26.05 4.96 -16.08
CA GLU A 109 25.08 4.46 -15.10
C GLU A 109 24.29 5.61 -14.46
N LEU A 110 24.95 6.71 -14.07
CA LEU A 110 24.25 7.90 -13.57
C LEU A 110 23.25 8.45 -14.59
N GLY A 111 23.65 8.58 -15.85
CA GLY A 111 22.77 9.05 -16.92
C GLY A 111 21.59 8.11 -17.16
N HIS A 112 21.83 6.80 -17.14
CA HIS A 112 20.80 5.78 -17.28
C HIS A 112 19.76 5.87 -16.16
N ARG A 113 20.20 5.91 -14.89
CA ARG A 113 19.31 6.00 -13.73
C ARG A 113 18.51 7.29 -13.72
N ALA A 114 19.13 8.42 -14.05
CA ALA A 114 18.42 9.70 -14.15
C ALA A 114 17.29 9.62 -15.20
N SER A 115 17.53 8.94 -16.32
CA SER A 115 16.52 8.70 -17.35
C SER A 115 15.43 7.73 -16.90
N GLU A 116 15.76 6.65 -16.19
CA GLU A 116 14.77 5.71 -15.63
C GLU A 116 13.82 6.40 -14.63
N MET A 117 14.39 7.27 -13.81
CA MET A 117 13.65 8.11 -12.85
C MET A 117 12.86 9.24 -13.53
N GLN A 118 13.07 9.46 -14.83
CA GLN A 118 12.49 10.56 -15.62
C GLN A 118 12.79 11.94 -14.99
N ASP A 119 13.92 12.06 -14.29
CA ASP A 119 14.31 13.30 -13.63
C ASP A 119 15.21 14.15 -14.54
N THR A 120 14.56 15.07 -15.24
CA THR A 120 15.24 15.99 -16.16
C THR A 120 16.34 16.83 -15.51
N LYS A 121 16.25 17.17 -14.21
CA LYS A 121 17.30 17.93 -13.54
C LYS A 121 18.53 17.08 -13.33
N LEU A 122 18.35 15.83 -12.88
CA LEU A 122 19.46 14.89 -12.74
C LEU A 122 20.15 14.66 -14.09
N SER A 123 19.39 14.47 -15.17
CA SER A 123 19.94 14.33 -16.52
C SER A 123 20.83 15.54 -16.91
N ILE A 124 20.35 16.77 -16.69
CA ILE A 124 21.13 17.99 -16.96
C ILE A 124 22.42 18.02 -16.13
N TYR A 125 22.34 17.70 -14.84
CA TYR A 125 23.51 17.70 -13.98
C TYR A 125 24.55 16.65 -14.38
N VAL A 126 24.12 15.46 -14.82
CA VAL A 126 25.01 14.42 -15.33
C VAL A 126 25.69 14.86 -16.62
N GLU A 127 24.96 15.43 -17.58
CA GLU A 127 25.55 15.96 -18.82
C GLU A 127 26.61 17.05 -18.56
N GLU A 128 26.41 17.86 -17.53
CA GLU A 128 27.37 18.89 -17.12
C GLU A 128 28.57 18.29 -16.37
N LEU A 129 28.35 17.23 -15.59
CA LEU A 129 29.41 16.47 -14.92
C LEU A 129 30.31 15.75 -15.94
N GLU A 130 29.73 15.20 -17.01
CA GLU A 130 30.45 14.62 -18.16
C GLU A 130 31.35 15.65 -18.84
N LYS A 131 30.92 16.92 -18.90
CA LYS A 131 31.71 18.04 -19.42
C LYS A 131 32.83 18.51 -18.46
N GLY A 132 32.99 17.83 -17.32
CA GLY A 132 34.03 18.09 -16.33
C GLY A 132 33.65 19.11 -15.25
N ASN A 133 32.37 19.46 -15.12
CA ASN A 133 31.92 20.36 -14.06
C ASN A 133 31.67 19.59 -12.74
N GLU A 134 32.73 19.41 -11.96
CA GLU A 134 32.68 18.66 -10.69
C GLU A 134 31.77 19.29 -9.63
N VAL A 135 31.45 20.59 -9.74
CA VAL A 135 30.48 21.27 -8.84
C VAL A 135 29.11 20.58 -8.90
N ARG A 136 28.76 19.99 -10.06
CA ARG A 136 27.46 19.33 -10.25
C ARG A 136 27.25 18.10 -9.39
N GLN A 137 28.32 17.48 -8.89
CA GLN A 137 28.16 16.38 -7.94
C GLN A 137 27.45 16.82 -6.65
N THR A 138 27.74 18.05 -6.18
CA THR A 138 27.07 18.65 -5.02
C THR A 138 25.61 19.01 -5.33
N ASP A 139 25.35 19.53 -6.53
CA ASP A 139 23.99 19.88 -6.96
C ASP A 139 23.09 18.64 -7.06
N ILE A 140 23.64 17.55 -7.60
CA ILE A 140 22.97 16.25 -7.65
C ILE A 140 22.64 15.77 -6.24
N TRP A 141 23.62 15.80 -5.33
CA TRP A 141 23.43 15.38 -3.94
C TRP A 141 22.29 16.15 -3.25
N ASN A 142 22.32 17.47 -3.35
CA ASN A 142 21.30 18.33 -2.73
C ASN A 142 19.92 18.09 -3.34
N HIS A 143 19.84 17.95 -4.67
CA HIS A 143 18.58 17.65 -5.34
C HIS A 143 18.01 16.29 -4.89
N CYS A 144 18.82 15.23 -4.84
CA CYS A 144 18.36 13.94 -4.32
C CYS A 144 17.87 14.02 -2.88
N LEU A 145 18.59 14.75 -2.01
CA LEU A 145 18.19 14.94 -0.62
C LEU A 145 16.86 15.69 -0.51
N ASP A 146 16.69 16.78 -1.27
CA ASP A 146 15.43 17.54 -1.33
C ASP A 146 14.26 16.67 -1.81
N ARG A 147 14.50 15.78 -2.78
CA ARG A 147 13.50 14.83 -3.27
C ARG A 147 13.10 13.82 -2.21
N ILE A 148 14.08 13.19 -1.54
CA ILE A 148 13.82 12.25 -0.44
C ILE A 148 13.02 12.92 0.68
N GLU A 149 13.46 14.11 1.11
CA GLU A 149 12.74 14.86 2.15
C GLU A 149 11.34 15.26 1.71
N GLY A 150 11.16 15.69 0.46
CA GLY A 150 9.87 16.08 -0.08
C GLY A 150 8.89 14.91 -0.17
N THR A 151 9.38 13.73 -0.56
CA THR A 151 8.56 12.51 -0.69
C THR A 151 8.15 11.94 0.67
N LEU A 152 9.03 12.00 1.68
CA LEU A 152 8.78 11.42 3.01
C LEU A 152 8.00 12.33 3.98
N LYS A 153 7.80 13.61 3.64
CA LYS A 153 6.89 14.52 4.36
C LYS A 153 5.43 14.26 3.97
#